data_AF-V4XAS0-F1
#
_entry.id   AF-V4XAS0-F1
#
_cell.length_a   1.000
_cell.length_b   1.000
_cell.length_c   1.000
_cell.angle_alpha   90.00
_cell.angle_beta   90.00
_cell.angle_gamma   90.00
#
_symmetry.space_group_name_H-M   'P 1'
#
loop_
_entity.id
_entity.type
_entity.pdbx_description
1 polymer ?
#
loop_
_entity_poly.entity_id
_entity_poly.type
_entity_poly.pdbx_seq_one_letter_code
_entity_poly.pdbx_strand_id
1 'polypeptide(L)'
;MTDPADLSVTIVDGYVDEPAHFGVPPYMSTYPRYTAGALVDAGVSQDSITYHTIDELRDDRHKRADVADADLFVYVGGMTVPGSYVGGTPAEPDEVRELGWTADGTTLLGGPVRFGVGEENAGAQEMERDDLDYDFVAKGDVEAAAHDLVAAGLEGFGDRMRDNAEVDRWAALGAFVVEQHPNHPDYLICEMETSRGCAYRCSFCTEPLYGNPAFREARSVVDEVDALSDRGVAHFRLGRQADILAFGGDGEAPNPDALRELYGGIRAVAPTSGRSTSTT
;
A
#
# COMPACT_ATOMS: atom_id res chain seq x y z
N MET A 1 -25.39 13.23 5.31
CA MET A 1 -24.26 12.51 4.70
C MET A 1 -23.56 13.47 3.78
N THR A 2 -22.28 13.72 4.03
CA THR A 2 -21.40 14.45 3.13
C THR A 2 -21.25 13.63 1.85
N ASP A 3 -21.27 14.28 0.68
CA ASP A 3 -20.98 13.61 -0.59
C ASP A 3 -19.51 13.16 -0.59
N PRO A 4 -19.16 11.90 -0.91
CA PRO A 4 -17.78 11.46 -0.99
C PRO A 4 -16.88 12.38 -1.82
N ALA A 5 -17.43 13.01 -2.86
CA ALA A 5 -16.67 13.92 -3.72
C ALA A 5 -16.21 15.21 -3.01
N ASP A 6 -16.84 15.57 -1.90
CA ASP A 6 -16.52 16.75 -1.09
C ASP A 6 -15.55 16.43 0.06
N LEU A 7 -15.20 15.15 0.28
CA LEU A 7 -14.30 14.74 1.35
C LEU A 7 -12.84 15.10 1.04
N SER A 8 -12.19 15.73 2.00
CA SER A 8 -10.73 15.84 2.06
C SER A 8 -10.13 14.63 2.78
N VAL A 9 -9.13 13.99 2.17
CA VAL A 9 -8.51 12.78 2.71
C VAL A 9 -7.00 12.94 2.74
N THR A 10 -6.38 12.63 3.87
CA THR A 10 -4.92 12.58 3.99
C THR A 10 -4.48 11.15 4.27
N ILE A 11 -3.61 10.61 3.41
CA ILE A 11 -2.95 9.32 3.59
C ILE A 11 -1.54 9.57 4.11
N VAL A 12 -1.21 9.04 5.28
CA VAL A 12 0.17 9.05 5.79
C VAL A 12 0.78 7.66 5.65
N ASP A 13 1.86 7.58 4.88
CA ASP A 13 2.70 6.40 4.77
C ASP A 13 3.74 6.39 5.89
N GLY A 14 3.43 5.63 6.94
CA GLY A 14 4.33 5.34 8.06
C GLY A 14 5.44 4.35 7.73
N TYR A 15 5.51 3.95 6.46
CA TYR A 15 6.28 2.85 5.89
C TYR A 15 5.84 1.47 6.36
N VAL A 16 6.12 0.53 5.46
CA VAL A 16 5.85 -0.90 5.62
C VAL A 16 7.13 -1.68 5.38
N ASP A 17 7.32 -2.74 6.18
CA ASP A 17 8.22 -3.83 5.81
C ASP A 17 7.62 -5.17 6.21
N GLU A 18 7.41 -5.99 5.19
CA GLU A 18 7.03 -7.39 5.29
C GLU A 18 8.03 -8.24 4.49
N PRO A 19 8.16 -9.55 4.76
CA PRO A 19 9.11 -10.40 4.05
C PRO A 19 9.03 -10.33 2.52
N ALA A 20 7.82 -10.11 1.98
CA ALA A 20 7.55 -9.97 0.56
C ALA A 20 7.21 -8.52 0.14
N HIS A 21 7.26 -7.51 1.01
CA HIS A 21 6.70 -6.20 0.67
C HIS A 21 7.45 -5.04 1.32
N PHE A 22 8.05 -4.20 0.48
CA PHE A 22 8.89 -3.10 0.95
C PHE A 22 8.17 -1.76 0.75
N GLY A 23 8.19 -0.91 1.76
CA GLY A 23 7.59 0.42 1.71
C GLY A 23 8.49 1.52 2.23
N VAL A 24 9.72 1.20 2.65
CA VAL A 24 10.69 2.21 3.06
C VAL A 24 11.47 2.70 1.83
N PRO A 25 11.66 4.02 1.65
CA PRO A 25 12.36 4.56 0.50
C PRO A 25 13.71 3.88 0.24
N PRO A 26 14.04 3.59 -1.04
CA PRO A 26 13.40 4.10 -2.25
C PRO A 26 12.11 3.36 -2.68
N TYR A 27 11.61 2.40 -1.90
CA TYR A 27 10.41 1.66 -2.24
C TYR A 27 9.14 2.39 -1.80
N MET A 28 8.10 2.33 -2.63
CA MET A 28 6.74 2.65 -2.24
C MET A 28 5.91 1.36 -2.27
N SER A 29 5.31 1.03 -1.13
CA SER A 29 4.48 -0.17 -1.02
C SER A 29 3.19 -0.03 -1.82
N THR A 30 2.44 -1.12 -1.95
CA THR A 30 1.15 -1.10 -2.66
C THR A 30 0.05 -0.46 -1.83
N TYR A 31 0.13 -0.52 -0.49
CA TYR A 31 -0.97 -0.11 0.39
C TYR A 31 -1.42 1.34 0.16
N PRO A 32 -0.55 2.37 0.20
CA PRO A 32 -1.02 3.75 -0.01
C PRO A 32 -1.62 3.97 -1.41
N ARG A 33 -1.07 3.30 -2.42
CA ARG A 33 -1.56 3.37 -3.81
C ARG A 33 -2.93 2.73 -3.93
N TYR A 34 -3.10 1.53 -3.39
CA TYR A 34 -4.37 0.82 -3.45
C TYR A 34 -5.42 1.50 -2.58
N THR A 35 -5.06 2.03 -1.41
CA THR A 35 -5.94 2.87 -0.58
C THR A 35 -6.41 4.10 -1.33
N ALA A 36 -5.51 4.84 -2.00
CA ALA A 36 -5.89 6.00 -2.82
C ALA A 36 -6.86 5.61 -3.93
N GLY A 37 -6.60 4.50 -4.63
CA GLY A 37 -7.51 4.00 -5.67
C GLY A 37 -8.86 3.52 -5.13
N ALA A 38 -8.89 2.95 -3.93
CA ALA A 38 -10.11 2.50 -3.27
C ALA A 38 -10.97 3.68 -2.82
N LEU A 39 -10.35 4.77 -2.34
CA LEU A 39 -11.02 6.03 -2.03
C LEU A 39 -11.64 6.67 -3.29
N VAL A 40 -10.90 6.67 -4.41
CA VAL A 40 -11.42 7.14 -5.71
C VAL A 40 -12.59 6.29 -6.19
N ASP A 41 -12.50 4.96 -6.10
CA ASP A 41 -13.60 4.02 -6.45
C ASP A 41 -14.85 4.27 -5.57
N ALA A 42 -14.66 4.66 -4.31
CA ALA A 42 -15.73 5.04 -3.38
C ALA A 42 -16.32 6.45 -3.64
N GLY A 43 -15.74 7.22 -4.57
CA GLY A 43 -16.25 8.52 -5.00
C GLY A 43 -15.49 9.74 -4.49
N VAL A 44 -14.37 9.57 -3.76
CA VAL A 44 -13.51 10.69 -3.36
C VAL A 44 -12.82 11.28 -4.59
N SER A 45 -12.78 12.61 -4.69
CA SER A 45 -12.08 13.27 -5.78
C SER A 45 -10.57 13.04 -5.68
N GLN A 46 -9.92 12.76 -6.80
CA GLN A 46 -8.46 12.57 -6.83
C GLN A 46 -7.70 13.79 -6.25
N ASP A 47 -8.20 15.00 -6.55
CA ASP A 47 -7.58 16.26 -6.13
C ASP A 47 -7.77 16.56 -4.64
N SER A 48 -8.64 15.82 -3.93
CA SER A 48 -8.86 15.95 -2.50
C SER A 48 -8.13 14.89 -1.67
N ILE A 49 -7.30 14.06 -2.30
CA ILE A 49 -6.47 13.05 -1.64
C ILE A 49 -5.02 13.55 -1.57
N THR A 50 -4.59 13.88 -0.36
CA THR A 50 -3.22 14.26 -0.04
C THR A 50 -2.44 13.04 0.46
N TYR A 51 -1.19 12.90 0.05
CA TYR A 51 -0.27 11.86 0.52
C TYR A 51 0.97 12.49 1.13
N HIS A 52 1.38 11.98 2.29
CA HIS A 52 2.65 12.31 2.93
C HIS A 52 3.35 11.04 3.39
N THR A 53 4.68 11.00 3.31
CA THR A 53 5.46 10.05 4.09
C THR A 53 5.61 10.55 5.54
N ILE A 54 5.87 9.63 6.46
CA ILE A 54 6.18 10.01 7.84
C ILE A 54 7.41 10.93 7.94
N ASP A 55 8.41 10.75 7.08
CA ASP A 55 9.60 11.61 7.07
C ASP A 55 9.26 13.04 6.64
N GLU A 56 8.33 13.22 5.70
CA GLU A 56 7.87 14.57 5.33
C GLU A 56 7.21 15.32 6.50
N LEU A 57 6.42 14.62 7.32
CA LEU A 57 5.80 15.22 8.51
C LEU A 57 6.81 15.51 9.63
N ARG A 58 7.91 14.74 9.68
CA ARG A 58 9.03 15.00 10.59
C ARG A 58 9.82 16.23 10.16
N ASP A 59 10.08 16.35 8.86
CA ASP A 59 10.89 17.43 8.27
C ASP A 59 10.13 18.75 8.21
N ASP A 60 8.83 18.72 7.93
CA ASP A 60 7.98 19.90 7.84
C ASP A 60 6.70 19.74 8.69
N ARG A 61 6.71 20.39 9.86
CA ARG A 61 5.56 20.43 10.78
C ARG A 61 4.32 21.07 10.18
N HIS A 62 4.43 21.92 9.16
CA HIS A 62 3.27 22.54 8.53
C HIS A 62 2.40 21.52 7.78
N LYS A 63 3.00 20.44 7.25
CA LYS A 63 2.26 19.35 6.59
C LYS A 63 1.33 18.59 7.54
N ARG A 64 1.54 18.68 8.85
CA ARG A 64 0.60 18.14 9.83
C ARG A 64 -0.75 18.86 9.85
N ALA A 65 -0.84 20.07 9.29
CA ALA A 65 -2.13 20.72 9.07
C ALA A 65 -3.02 19.90 8.12
N ASP A 66 -2.44 19.28 7.09
CA ASP A 66 -3.20 18.41 6.18
C ASP A 66 -3.77 17.17 6.90
N VAL A 67 -3.11 16.70 7.97
CA VAL A 67 -3.62 15.63 8.83
C VAL A 67 -4.71 16.16 9.75
N ALA A 68 -4.50 17.33 10.36
CA ALA A 68 -5.44 17.95 11.29
C ALA A 68 -6.76 18.29 10.61
N ASP A 69 -6.69 18.94 9.44
CA ASP A 69 -7.83 19.55 8.76
C ASP A 69 -8.61 18.58 7.85
N ALA A 70 -8.12 17.34 7.64
CA ALA A 70 -8.78 16.38 6.76
C ALA A 70 -10.05 15.79 7.38
N ASP A 71 -11.08 15.58 6.55
CA ASP A 71 -12.31 14.89 6.97
C ASP A 71 -12.03 13.41 7.31
N LEU A 72 -11.10 12.79 6.57
CA LEU A 72 -10.61 11.44 6.82
C LEU A 72 -9.07 11.41 6.79
N PHE A 73 -8.47 10.99 7.90
CA PHE A 73 -7.05 10.67 7.99
C PHE A 73 -6.86 9.14 7.95
N VAL A 74 -6.09 8.65 6.96
CA VAL A 74 -5.71 7.23 6.84
C VAL A 74 -4.22 7.07 7.10
N TYR A 75 -3.88 6.40 8.20
CA TYR A 75 -2.51 5.96 8.44
C TYR A 75 -2.29 4.55 7.89
N VAL A 76 -1.24 4.39 7.09
CA VAL A 76 -0.80 3.10 6.55
C VAL A 76 0.62 2.83 7.04
N GLY A 77 0.81 1.73 7.76
CA GLY A 77 2.17 1.34 8.15
C GLY A 77 2.27 0.05 8.93
N GLY A 78 3.51 -0.29 9.29
CA GLY A 78 3.82 -1.39 10.18
C GLY A 78 4.97 -2.26 9.70
N MET A 79 5.68 -2.82 10.66
CA MET A 79 6.89 -3.62 10.43
C MET A 79 6.64 -5.02 10.96
N THR A 80 6.98 -6.04 10.17
CA THR A 80 6.85 -7.45 10.59
C THR A 80 8.18 -8.18 10.53
N VAL A 81 9.23 -7.50 10.04
CA VAL A 81 10.61 -7.98 10.01
C VAL A 81 11.52 -6.96 10.70
N PRO A 82 12.53 -7.41 11.47
CA PRO A 82 13.60 -6.52 11.94
C PRO A 82 14.43 -6.03 10.75
N GLY A 83 14.74 -4.75 10.71
CA GLY A 83 15.49 -4.16 9.59
C GLY A 83 16.28 -2.92 9.99
N SER A 84 17.25 -2.58 9.15
CA SER A 84 17.99 -1.31 9.20
C SER A 84 17.77 -0.60 7.88
N TYR A 85 17.21 0.60 7.94
CA TYR A 85 16.74 1.34 6.77
C TYR A 85 17.64 2.53 6.46
N VAL A 86 17.88 2.78 5.18
CA VAL A 86 18.82 3.81 4.72
C VAL A 86 18.11 5.01 4.08
N GLY A 87 16.97 4.81 3.42
CA GLY A 87 16.27 5.87 2.69
C GLY A 87 15.15 6.57 3.45
N GLY A 88 14.71 6.01 4.58
CA GLY A 88 13.68 6.57 5.44
C GLY A 88 13.61 5.82 6.76
N THR A 89 12.92 6.38 7.75
CA THR A 89 12.75 5.75 9.06
C THR A 89 11.26 5.43 9.28
N PRO A 90 10.85 4.17 9.50
CA PRO A 90 9.47 3.84 9.85
C PRO A 90 8.95 4.66 11.03
N ALA A 91 7.65 4.92 11.07
CA ALA A 91 7.06 5.69 12.16
C ALA A 91 7.25 4.99 13.51
N GLU A 92 7.60 5.76 14.54
CA GLU A 92 7.63 5.25 15.91
C GLU A 92 6.20 5.16 16.48
N PRO A 93 5.91 4.20 17.39
CA PRO A 93 4.57 4.04 17.95
C PRO A 93 3.97 5.32 18.55
N ASP A 94 4.80 6.16 19.16
CA ASP A 94 4.36 7.44 19.74
C ASP A 94 4.01 8.47 18.66
N GLU A 95 4.67 8.46 17.50
CA GLU A 95 4.31 9.31 16.36
C GLU A 95 2.99 8.86 15.75
N VAL A 96 2.74 7.55 15.65
CA VAL A 96 1.46 7.03 15.15
C VAL A 96 0.30 7.49 16.03
N ARG A 97 0.48 7.46 17.36
CA ARG A 97 -0.50 7.97 18.34
C ARG A 97 -0.68 9.48 18.22
N GLU A 98 0.41 10.22 18.14
CA GLU A 98 0.39 11.69 18.02
C GLU A 98 -0.37 12.13 16.76
N LEU A 99 -0.22 11.41 15.64
CA LEU A 99 -0.97 11.69 14.42
C LEU A 99 -2.48 11.44 14.59
N GLY A 100 -2.87 10.37 15.30
CA GLY A 100 -4.27 10.12 15.65
C GLY A 100 -4.88 11.27 16.44
N TRP A 101 -4.15 11.81 17.42
CA TRP A 101 -4.60 12.99 18.19
C TRP A 101 -4.57 14.31 17.42
N THR A 102 -3.77 14.39 16.36
CA THR A 102 -3.63 15.60 15.55
C THR A 102 -4.83 15.79 14.64
N ALA A 103 -5.43 14.70 14.17
CA ALA A 103 -6.58 14.73 13.27
C ALA A 103 -7.86 15.21 13.98
N ASP A 104 -8.52 16.22 13.41
CA ASP A 104 -9.84 16.67 13.89
C ASP A 104 -10.98 15.83 13.26
N GLY A 105 -10.74 15.23 12.10
CA GLY A 105 -11.68 14.37 11.37
C GLY A 105 -11.64 12.89 11.77
N THR A 106 -12.30 12.04 10.98
CA THR A 106 -12.32 10.59 11.21
C THR A 106 -10.95 9.98 10.93
N THR A 107 -10.52 9.04 11.76
CA THR A 107 -9.20 8.40 11.67
C THR A 107 -9.30 6.90 11.38
N LEU A 108 -8.51 6.43 10.42
CA LEU A 108 -8.40 5.02 10.04
C LEU A 108 -6.94 4.57 10.11
N LEU A 109 -6.67 3.56 10.93
CA LEU A 109 -5.38 2.88 11.00
C LEU A 109 -5.41 1.56 10.23
N GLY A 110 -4.41 1.31 9.39
CA GLY A 110 -4.25 0.01 8.76
C GLY A 110 -2.84 -0.31 8.28
N GLY A 111 -2.73 -1.41 7.54
CA GLY A 111 -1.46 -1.99 7.12
C GLY A 111 -1.01 -3.16 8.01
N PRO A 112 0.23 -3.64 7.84
CA PRO A 112 0.75 -4.80 8.56
C PRO A 112 0.97 -4.55 10.06
N VAL A 113 0.76 -3.32 10.56
CA VAL A 113 0.71 -3.02 11.99
C VAL A 113 -0.16 -4.02 12.76
N ARG A 114 -1.22 -4.56 12.14
CA ARG A 114 -2.09 -5.58 12.74
C ARG A 114 -1.40 -6.88 13.18
N PHE A 115 -0.24 -7.22 12.62
CA PHE A 115 0.45 -8.49 12.91
C PHE A 115 1.45 -8.40 14.06
N GLY A 116 1.92 -7.19 14.41
CA GLY A 116 2.98 -6.97 15.39
C GLY A 116 4.38 -7.41 14.90
N VAL A 117 5.42 -7.05 15.67
CA VAL A 117 6.82 -7.49 15.46
C VAL A 117 7.10 -8.65 16.42
N GLY A 118 7.54 -9.82 15.95
CA GLY A 118 7.87 -10.95 16.82
C GLY A 118 8.91 -11.91 16.21
N GLU A 119 9.69 -12.59 17.06
CA GLU A 119 10.65 -13.66 16.67
C GLU A 119 9.93 -14.97 16.24
N GLU A 120 8.67 -15.11 16.61
CA GLU A 120 7.75 -16.15 16.17
C GLU A 120 6.48 -15.46 15.67
N ASN A 121 5.91 -15.91 14.56
CA ASN A 121 4.57 -15.52 14.10
C ASN A 121 3.48 -16.06 15.04
N ALA A 122 3.57 -15.79 16.33
CA ALA A 122 2.46 -15.85 17.25
C ALA A 122 1.55 -14.68 16.87
N GLY A 123 0.72 -14.91 15.86
CA GLY A 123 -0.11 -13.88 15.24
C GLY A 123 -0.75 -13.00 16.31
N ALA A 124 -0.61 -11.69 16.15
CA ALA A 124 -1.10 -10.67 17.06
C ALA A 124 -0.95 -11.11 18.53
N GLN A 125 0.25 -10.94 19.13
CA GLN A 125 0.24 -10.66 20.56
C GLN A 125 -0.77 -9.53 20.74
N GLU A 126 -1.86 -9.87 21.43
CA GLU A 126 -3.08 -9.10 21.59
C GLU A 126 -2.78 -7.61 21.56
N MET A 127 -2.87 -7.03 20.37
CA MET A 127 -3.17 -5.63 20.24
C MET A 127 -4.68 -5.53 20.46
N GLU A 128 -5.13 -5.97 21.66
CA GLU A 128 -6.23 -5.31 22.37
C GLU A 128 -5.74 -3.89 22.65
N ARG A 129 -5.63 -3.08 21.58
CA ARG A 129 -5.14 -1.71 21.63
C ARG A 129 -6.34 -0.83 21.91
N ASP A 130 -6.67 -0.72 23.19
CA ASP A 130 -7.39 0.44 23.72
C ASP A 130 -6.54 1.75 23.61
N ASP A 131 -5.26 1.66 23.19
CA ASP A 131 -4.25 2.73 23.32
C ASP A 131 -3.70 3.27 21.98
N LEU A 132 -4.47 3.26 20.88
CA LEU A 132 -4.03 3.92 19.63
C LEU A 132 -4.73 5.22 19.32
N ASP A 133 -5.88 5.48 19.93
CA ASP A 133 -6.66 6.70 19.73
C ASP A 133 -7.03 6.97 18.26
N TYR A 134 -7.29 5.91 17.48
CA TYR A 134 -7.94 5.99 16.16
C TYR A 134 -9.40 5.56 16.28
N ASP A 135 -10.30 6.20 15.53
CA ASP A 135 -11.73 5.88 15.48
C ASP A 135 -11.95 4.47 14.92
N PHE A 136 -11.16 4.12 13.89
CA PHE A 136 -11.24 2.82 13.24
C PHE A 136 -9.86 2.19 13.04
N VAL A 137 -9.80 0.87 13.24
CA VAL A 137 -8.61 0.04 12.98
C VAL A 137 -9.00 -1.08 12.03
N ALA A 138 -8.42 -1.11 10.83
CA ALA A 138 -8.63 -2.17 9.86
C ALA A 138 -7.92 -3.45 10.31
N LYS A 139 -8.68 -4.50 10.65
CA LYS A 139 -8.14 -5.84 10.95
C LYS A 139 -8.00 -6.68 9.69
N GLY A 140 -8.67 -6.29 8.59
CA GLY A 140 -8.51 -6.82 7.24
C GLY A 140 -7.53 -6.01 6.39
N ASP A 141 -7.92 -5.73 5.16
CA ASP A 141 -7.16 -4.89 4.22
C ASP A 141 -7.53 -3.42 4.35
N VAL A 142 -6.53 -2.55 4.45
CA VAL A 142 -6.74 -1.11 4.67
C VAL A 142 -7.40 -0.44 3.47
N GLU A 143 -7.08 -0.88 2.26
CA GLU A 143 -7.73 -0.42 1.03
C GLU A 143 -9.23 -0.75 1.01
N ALA A 144 -9.62 -1.94 1.47
CA ALA A 144 -11.03 -2.34 1.57
C ALA A 144 -11.76 -1.57 2.68
N ALA A 145 -11.10 -1.40 3.83
CA ALA A 145 -11.64 -0.62 4.94
C ALA A 145 -11.88 0.85 4.54
N ALA A 146 -10.92 1.47 3.84
CA ALA A 146 -11.05 2.86 3.38
C ALA A 146 -12.22 3.03 2.40
N HIS A 147 -12.35 2.13 1.42
CA HIS A 147 -13.47 2.15 0.49
C HIS A 147 -14.81 2.00 1.22
N ASP A 148 -14.95 0.97 2.05
CA ASP A 148 -16.21 0.66 2.72
C ASP A 148 -16.59 1.73 3.75
N LEU A 149 -15.60 2.33 4.44
CA LEU A 149 -15.81 3.42 5.38
C LEU A 149 -16.38 4.66 4.67
N VAL A 150 -15.81 5.04 3.51
CA VAL A 150 -16.33 6.15 2.71
C VAL A 150 -17.72 5.83 2.15
N ALA A 151 -17.91 4.61 1.63
CA ALA A 151 -19.21 4.17 1.10
C ALA A 151 -20.32 4.17 2.17
N ALA A 152 -19.95 3.94 3.43
CA ALA A 152 -20.84 4.02 4.59
C ALA A 152 -20.97 5.44 5.18
N GLY A 153 -20.37 6.47 4.58
CA GLY A 153 -20.45 7.84 5.07
C GLY A 153 -19.65 8.08 6.35
N LEU A 154 -18.53 7.39 6.52
CA LEU A 154 -17.62 7.43 7.69
C LEU A 154 -18.23 6.86 8.99
N GLU A 155 -19.29 6.05 8.89
CA GLU A 155 -19.98 5.48 10.07
C GLU A 155 -19.45 4.11 10.50
N GLY A 156 -18.64 3.47 9.66
CA GLY A 156 -17.95 2.21 9.97
C GLY A 156 -17.87 1.23 8.79
N PHE A 157 -17.24 0.09 9.02
CA PHE A 157 -17.08 -0.99 8.05
C PHE A 157 -17.02 -2.35 8.75
N GLY A 158 -17.13 -3.43 7.96
CA GLY A 158 -16.84 -4.79 8.42
C GLY A 158 -15.45 -5.22 7.98
N ASP A 159 -14.68 -5.87 8.87
CA ASP A 159 -13.37 -6.38 8.50
C ASP A 159 -13.46 -7.43 7.38
N ARG A 160 -12.75 -7.17 6.27
CA ARG A 160 -12.65 -8.09 5.15
C ARG A 160 -11.29 -7.98 4.44
N MET A 161 -10.98 -9.04 3.70
CA MET A 161 -9.90 -9.02 2.72
C MET A 161 -10.49 -8.60 1.38
N ARG A 162 -9.75 -7.84 0.58
CA ARG A 162 -10.16 -7.54 -0.79
C ARG A 162 -9.96 -8.74 -1.72
N ASP A 163 -10.62 -8.72 -2.87
CA ASP A 163 -10.36 -9.66 -3.95
C ASP A 163 -9.43 -9.07 -5.04
N ASN A 164 -9.04 -9.89 -6.02
CA ASN A 164 -8.16 -9.44 -7.10
C ASN A 164 -8.87 -8.47 -8.06
N ALA A 165 -10.19 -8.56 -8.24
CA ALA A 165 -10.92 -7.65 -9.10
C ALA A 165 -10.96 -6.24 -8.49
N GLU A 166 -11.05 -6.12 -7.17
CA GLU A 166 -10.90 -4.87 -6.43
C GLU A 166 -9.49 -4.30 -6.59
N VAL A 167 -8.43 -5.09 -6.34
CA VAL A 167 -7.05 -4.61 -6.55
C VAL A 167 -6.81 -4.16 -7.97
N ASP A 168 -7.28 -4.91 -8.96
CA ASP A 168 -7.03 -4.58 -10.36
C ASP A 168 -7.60 -3.21 -10.72
N ARG A 169 -8.75 -2.82 -10.13
CA ARG A 169 -9.30 -1.46 -10.28
C ARG A 169 -8.51 -0.44 -9.47
N TRP A 170 -8.30 -0.70 -8.18
CA TRP A 170 -7.69 0.27 -7.26
C TRP A 170 -6.23 0.54 -7.57
N ALA A 171 -5.50 -0.44 -8.07
CA ALA A 171 -4.11 -0.29 -8.49
C ALA A 171 -3.95 0.76 -9.60
N ALA A 172 -4.82 0.73 -10.61
CA ALA A 172 -4.82 1.71 -11.69
C ALA A 172 -5.37 3.08 -11.24
N LEU A 173 -6.50 3.09 -10.51
CA LEU A 173 -7.12 4.33 -10.01
C LEU A 173 -6.21 5.10 -9.07
N GLY A 174 -5.41 4.40 -8.26
CA GLY A 174 -4.51 4.97 -7.28
C GLY A 174 -3.14 5.37 -7.82
N ALA A 175 -2.85 5.14 -9.11
CA ALA A 175 -1.52 5.41 -9.68
C ALA A 175 -1.08 6.87 -9.52
N PHE A 176 -2.01 7.82 -9.43
CA PHE A 176 -1.71 9.25 -9.25
C PHE A 176 -0.93 9.60 -8.00
N VAL A 177 -1.10 8.83 -6.93
CA VAL A 177 -0.55 9.19 -5.62
C VAL A 177 0.98 9.21 -5.63
N VAL A 178 1.61 8.50 -6.59
CA VAL A 178 3.08 8.45 -6.72
C VAL A 178 3.70 9.81 -7.00
N GLU A 179 2.96 10.73 -7.63
CA GLU A 179 3.43 12.09 -7.95
C GLU A 179 3.62 12.96 -6.70
N GLN A 180 3.04 12.53 -5.56
CA GLN A 180 3.17 13.21 -4.28
C GLN A 180 4.35 12.67 -3.45
N HIS A 181 4.97 11.55 -3.84
CA HIS A 181 6.05 10.93 -3.07
C HIS A 181 7.37 11.72 -3.23
N PRO A 182 8.16 12.00 -2.16
CA PRO A 182 9.40 12.79 -2.23
C PRO A 182 10.45 12.33 -3.24
N ASN A 183 10.57 11.01 -3.41
CA ASN A 183 11.50 10.38 -4.36
C ASN A 183 11.00 10.35 -5.81
N HIS A 184 9.77 10.76 -6.08
CA HIS A 184 9.25 10.82 -7.44
C HIS A 184 9.90 11.98 -8.23
N PRO A 185 10.19 11.81 -9.54
CA PRO A 185 10.11 10.57 -10.31
C PRO A 185 11.39 9.71 -10.24
N ASP A 186 12.53 10.32 -9.89
CA ASP A 186 13.86 9.78 -10.21
C ASP A 186 14.35 8.63 -9.33
N TYR A 187 13.87 8.53 -8.08
CA TYR A 187 14.40 7.59 -7.08
C TYR A 187 13.30 6.70 -6.46
N LEU A 188 12.16 6.59 -7.13
CA LEU A 188 11.02 5.82 -6.67
C LEU A 188 10.99 4.43 -7.31
N ILE A 189 10.90 3.39 -6.49
CA ILE A 189 10.65 2.01 -6.92
C ILE A 189 9.27 1.61 -6.44
N CYS A 190 8.32 1.39 -7.35
CA CYS A 190 7.00 0.89 -6.96
C CYS A 190 7.04 -0.63 -6.78
N GLU A 191 6.59 -1.08 -5.61
CA GLU A 191 6.28 -2.49 -5.39
C GLU A 191 5.07 -2.90 -6.20
N MET A 192 5.17 -4.03 -6.89
CA MET A 192 4.10 -4.62 -7.68
C MET A 192 3.62 -5.90 -7.02
N GLU A 193 2.31 -5.98 -6.76
CA GLU A 193 1.67 -7.21 -6.33
C GLU A 193 1.29 -8.04 -7.54
N THR A 194 1.80 -9.27 -7.60
CA THR A 194 1.36 -10.30 -8.57
C THR A 194 0.53 -11.38 -7.89
N SER A 195 0.68 -11.53 -6.58
CA SER A 195 -0.10 -12.49 -5.79
C SER A 195 -0.04 -12.17 -4.30
N ARG A 196 -0.95 -12.77 -3.54
CA ARG A 196 -0.93 -12.74 -2.09
C ARG A 196 -1.32 -14.10 -1.52
N GLY A 197 -0.88 -14.39 -0.31
CA GLY A 197 -1.04 -15.69 0.32
C GLY A 197 0.06 -16.67 -0.09
N CYS A 198 0.24 -17.72 0.71
CA CYS A 198 1.27 -18.73 0.45
C CYS A 198 0.77 -20.13 0.82
N ALA A 199 1.05 -21.11 -0.03
CA ALA A 199 0.73 -22.52 0.24
C ALA A 199 1.65 -23.12 1.33
N TYR A 200 2.83 -22.53 1.52
CA TYR A 200 3.78 -22.91 2.54
C TYR A 200 3.56 -22.11 3.82
N ARG A 201 3.83 -22.71 4.98
CA ARG A 201 3.68 -22.07 6.29
C ARG A 201 5.02 -21.95 6.99
N CYS A 202 5.85 -21.02 6.53
CA CYS A 202 7.11 -20.70 7.18
C CYS A 202 6.86 -19.97 8.51
N SER A 203 7.59 -20.32 9.56
CA SER A 203 7.39 -19.80 10.92
C SER A 203 7.70 -18.31 11.11
N PHE A 204 8.40 -17.71 10.14
CA PHE A 204 8.87 -16.32 10.15
C PHE A 204 8.17 -15.43 9.11
N CYS A 205 7.28 -15.99 8.27
CA CYS A 205 6.67 -15.28 7.16
C CYS A 205 5.22 -14.87 7.47
N THR A 206 4.86 -13.63 7.19
CA THR A 206 3.47 -13.14 7.33
C THR A 206 2.57 -13.53 6.17
N GLU A 207 3.14 -13.91 5.02
CA GLU A 207 2.40 -14.24 3.80
C GLU A 207 1.30 -15.31 4.00
N PRO A 208 1.51 -16.41 4.76
CA PRO A 208 0.48 -17.42 4.99
C PRO A 208 -0.70 -16.92 5.83
N LEU A 209 -0.55 -15.78 6.52
CA LEU A 209 -1.63 -15.14 7.29
C LEU A 209 -2.65 -14.45 6.36
N TYR A 210 -2.28 -14.17 5.12
CA TYR A 210 -3.20 -13.69 4.08
C TYR A 210 -4.02 -14.81 3.41
N GLY A 211 -3.75 -16.07 3.77
CA GLY A 211 -4.51 -17.22 3.29
C GLY A 211 -3.81 -17.99 2.16
N ASN A 212 -4.62 -18.70 1.38
CA ASN A 212 -4.12 -19.46 0.24
C ASN A 212 -3.69 -18.51 -0.89
N PRO A 213 -2.72 -18.92 -1.74
CA PRO A 213 -2.27 -18.10 -2.86
C PRO A 213 -3.42 -17.68 -3.77
N ALA A 214 -3.51 -16.40 -4.06
CA ALA A 214 -4.36 -15.80 -5.07
C ALA A 214 -3.49 -14.96 -6.00
N PHE A 215 -3.53 -15.25 -7.30
CA PHE A 215 -2.70 -14.60 -8.32
C PHE A 215 -3.52 -13.61 -9.13
N ARG A 216 -2.96 -12.44 -9.41
CA ARG A 216 -3.51 -11.48 -10.37
C ARG A 216 -3.25 -11.95 -11.79
N GLU A 217 -4.02 -11.44 -12.73
CA GLU A 217 -3.75 -11.69 -14.15
C GLU A 217 -2.56 -10.86 -14.63
N ALA A 218 -1.79 -11.40 -15.59
CA ALA A 218 -0.63 -10.70 -16.16
C ALA A 218 -1.04 -9.34 -16.71
N ARG A 219 -2.16 -9.29 -17.44
CA ARG A 219 -2.74 -8.06 -17.98
C ARG A 219 -2.97 -7.00 -16.90
N SER A 220 -3.60 -7.35 -15.78
CA SER A 220 -3.90 -6.38 -14.73
C SER A 220 -2.64 -5.78 -14.11
N VAL A 221 -1.57 -6.58 -13.96
CA VAL A 221 -0.27 -6.07 -13.48
C VAL A 221 0.37 -5.15 -14.52
N VAL A 222 0.27 -5.49 -15.81
CA VAL A 222 0.78 -4.66 -16.91
C VAL A 222 0.03 -3.33 -17.01
N ASP A 223 -1.30 -3.34 -16.87
CA ASP A 223 -2.14 -2.14 -16.88
C ASP A 223 -1.78 -1.20 -15.71
N GLU A 224 -1.45 -1.74 -14.53
CA GLU A 224 -0.93 -0.95 -13.41
C GLU A 224 0.45 -0.34 -13.71
N VAL A 225 1.36 -1.11 -14.30
CA VAL A 225 2.68 -0.60 -14.70
C VAL A 225 2.56 0.51 -15.74
N ASP A 226 1.65 0.37 -16.71
CA ASP A 226 1.36 1.40 -17.72
C ASP A 226 0.88 2.69 -17.06
N ALA A 227 -0.12 2.59 -16.16
CA ALA A 227 -0.65 3.73 -15.42
C ALA A 227 0.41 4.44 -14.54
N LEU A 228 1.31 3.68 -13.93
CA LEU A 228 2.45 4.22 -13.16
C LEU A 228 3.51 4.86 -14.08
N SER A 229 3.78 4.24 -15.23
CA SER A 229 4.76 4.72 -16.21
C SER A 229 4.32 6.04 -16.86
N ASP A 230 3.02 6.18 -17.16
CA ASP A 230 2.40 7.42 -17.65
C ASP A 230 2.56 8.58 -16.66
N ARG A 231 2.77 8.26 -15.37
CA ARG A 231 3.02 9.21 -14.29
C ARG A 231 4.48 9.33 -13.91
N GLY A 232 5.40 8.81 -14.73
CA GLY A 232 6.84 9.03 -14.58
C GLY A 232 7.58 8.00 -13.73
N VAL A 233 6.93 6.94 -13.24
CA VAL A 233 7.62 5.85 -12.53
C VAL A 233 8.40 5.01 -13.55
N ALA A 234 9.70 4.83 -13.32
CA ALA A 234 10.58 4.06 -14.20
C ALA A 234 11.05 2.72 -13.61
N HIS A 235 10.85 2.51 -12.31
CA HIS A 235 11.41 1.38 -11.57
C HIS A 235 10.32 0.61 -10.82
N PHE A 236 10.32 -0.71 -11.02
CA PHE A 236 9.31 -1.61 -10.48
C PHE A 236 9.99 -2.82 -9.85
N ARG A 237 9.50 -3.23 -8.67
CA ARG A 237 9.89 -4.48 -8.03
C ARG A 237 8.66 -5.39 -7.93
N LEU A 238 8.71 -6.55 -8.59
CA LEU A 238 7.70 -7.61 -8.44
C LEU A 238 7.96 -8.36 -7.12
N GLY A 239 7.79 -7.65 -6.00
CA GLY A 239 8.17 -8.11 -4.67
C GLY A 239 7.02 -8.74 -3.91
N ARG A 240 5.82 -8.16 -3.99
CA ARG A 240 4.63 -8.61 -3.26
C ARG A 240 4.07 -9.90 -3.86
N GLN A 241 4.72 -10.99 -3.48
CA GLN A 241 4.41 -12.40 -3.76
C GLN A 241 5.36 -13.32 -2.98
N ALA A 242 4.93 -14.56 -2.71
CA ALA A 242 5.80 -15.57 -2.10
C ALA A 242 6.79 -16.19 -3.10
N ASP A 243 6.33 -16.46 -4.32
CA ASP A 243 7.10 -17.18 -5.35
C ASP A 243 6.66 -16.76 -6.76
N ILE A 244 7.52 -16.02 -7.45
CA ILE A 244 7.26 -15.61 -8.84
C ILE A 244 7.18 -16.80 -9.80
N LEU A 245 7.86 -17.92 -9.53
CA LEU A 245 7.82 -19.07 -10.41
C LEU A 245 6.46 -19.80 -10.38
N ALA A 246 5.66 -19.55 -9.33
CA ALA A 246 4.30 -20.05 -9.23
C ALA A 246 3.28 -19.22 -10.03
N PHE A 247 3.65 -18.03 -10.53
CA PHE A 247 2.74 -17.14 -11.24
C PHE A 247 2.12 -17.81 -12.49
N GLY A 248 0.78 -17.89 -12.51
CA GLY A 248 0.01 -18.54 -13.58
C GLY A 248 0.16 -20.07 -13.63
N GLY A 249 0.87 -20.67 -12.66
CA GLY A 249 1.00 -22.12 -12.52
C GLY A 249 -0.26 -22.77 -11.95
N ASP A 250 -0.32 -24.10 -12.05
CA ASP A 250 -1.44 -24.92 -11.57
C ASP A 250 -1.22 -25.48 -10.15
N GLY A 251 -0.10 -25.14 -9.52
CA GLY A 251 0.33 -25.66 -8.22
C GLY A 251 1.17 -26.94 -8.30
N GLU A 252 1.32 -27.55 -9.49
CA GLU A 252 2.20 -28.70 -9.74
C GLU A 252 3.41 -28.32 -10.60
N ALA A 253 3.23 -27.45 -11.59
CA ALA A 253 4.27 -27.00 -12.51
C ALA A 253 4.24 -25.48 -12.74
N PRO A 254 5.40 -24.85 -13.00
CA PRO A 254 5.45 -23.44 -13.39
C PRO A 254 4.79 -23.24 -14.75
N ASN A 255 4.34 -22.00 -15.02
CA ASN A 255 3.81 -21.59 -16.32
C ASN A 255 4.73 -20.55 -16.99
N PRO A 256 5.70 -21.01 -17.82
CA PRO A 256 6.61 -20.10 -18.51
C PRO A 256 5.92 -19.10 -19.45
N ASP A 257 4.76 -19.43 -20.01
CA ASP A 257 4.04 -18.52 -20.93
C ASP A 257 3.39 -17.37 -20.17
N ALA A 258 2.81 -17.61 -19.00
CA ALA A 258 2.30 -16.56 -18.11
C ALA A 258 3.42 -15.59 -17.69
N LEU A 259 4.61 -16.11 -17.38
CA LEU A 259 5.78 -15.26 -17.07
C LEU A 259 6.26 -14.46 -18.29
N ARG A 260 6.24 -15.04 -19.49
CA ARG A 260 6.57 -14.30 -20.72
C ARG A 260 5.57 -13.19 -21.00
N GLU A 261 4.28 -13.44 -20.77
CA GLU A 261 3.23 -12.44 -20.90
C GLU A 261 3.44 -11.29 -19.90
N LEU A 262 3.64 -11.62 -18.62
CA LEU A 262 3.88 -10.64 -17.55
C LEU A 262 5.11 -9.76 -17.85
N TYR A 263 6.30 -10.36 -17.97
CA TYR A 263 7.53 -9.59 -18.18
C TYR A 263 7.60 -8.93 -19.56
N GLY A 264 7.04 -9.57 -20.59
CA GLY A 264 6.96 -9.02 -21.94
C GLY A 264 6.04 -7.80 -22.00
N GLY A 265 4.88 -7.86 -21.32
CA GLY A 265 3.94 -6.76 -21.19
C GLY A 265 4.55 -5.59 -20.42
N ILE A 266 5.13 -5.84 -19.24
CA ILE A 266 5.82 -4.82 -18.44
C ILE A 266 6.87 -4.09 -19.27
N ARG A 267 7.69 -4.82 -20.03
CA ARG A 267 8.71 -4.23 -20.91
C ARG A 267 8.13 -3.36 -22.03
N ALA A 268 6.94 -3.71 -22.53
CA ALA A 268 6.30 -2.97 -23.61
C ALA A 268 5.78 -1.59 -23.14
N VAL A 269 5.24 -1.53 -21.93
CA VAL A 269 4.66 -0.31 -21.34
C VAL A 269 5.69 0.54 -20.58
N ALA A 270 6.76 -0.07 -20.06
CA ALA A 270 7.86 0.62 -19.36
C ALA A 270 9.23 0.48 -20.11
N PRO A 271 9.38 1.04 -21.33
CA PRO A 271 10.56 0.83 -22.17
C PRO A 271 11.83 1.54 -21.67
N THR A 272 11.73 2.47 -20.71
CA THR A 272 12.82 3.34 -20.24
C THR A 272 13.68 2.78 -19.11
N SER A 273 13.44 1.55 -18.64
CA SER A 273 14.23 0.86 -17.61
C SER A 273 15.72 0.62 -17.94
N GLY A 274 16.28 1.26 -18.98
CA GLY A 274 17.68 1.14 -19.39
C GLY A 274 18.28 2.27 -20.25
N ARG A 275 17.74 3.51 -20.27
CA ARG A 275 18.46 4.65 -20.88
C ARG A 275 18.65 5.77 -19.90
N SER A 276 19.88 5.89 -19.41
CA SER A 276 20.47 7.16 -19.01
C SER A 276 20.08 8.22 -20.04
N THR A 277 19.33 9.22 -19.58
CA THR A 277 19.28 10.54 -20.22
C THR A 277 20.67 11.14 -20.08
N SER A 278 21.57 10.78 -21.00
CA SER A 278 22.73 11.62 -21.30
C SER A 278 22.20 12.88 -21.97
N THR A 279 21.84 13.86 -21.15
CA THR A 279 21.68 15.24 -21.59
C THR A 279 23.08 15.76 -21.92
N THR A 280 23.33 16.00 -23.21
CA THR A 280 24.40 16.89 -23.68
C THR A 280 23.80 18.25 -23.96
#